data_AF-A0A920VKI4-F1
#
_entry.id   AF-A0A920VKI4-F1
#
_cell.length_a   1.000
_cell.length_b   1.000
_cell.length_c   1.000
_cell.angle_alpha   90.00
_cell.angle_beta   90.00
_cell.angle_gamma   90.00
#
_symmetry.space_group_name_H-M   'P 1'
#
loop_
_entity.id
_entity.type
_entity.pdbx_description
1 polymer ?
#
loop_
_entity_poly.entity_id
_entity_poly.type
_entity_poly.pdbx_seq_one_letter_code
_entity_poly.pdbx_strand_id
1 'polypeptide(L)' 'MDAEFTRGLALVEKDLEALEVRTMLQGGDDHRDAMVTIHPGAGGLESQDWAGMLMRMYTRWSERGGFWES' A
#
# COMPACT_ATOMS: atom_id res chain seq x y z
N MET A 1 -29.73 -14.32 -18.31
CA MET A 1 -29.95 -14.78 -16.93
C MET A 1 -28.60 -15.10 -16.30
N ASP A 2 -27.81 -16.03 -16.86
CA ASP A 2 -26.48 -16.39 -16.32
C ASP A 2 -25.48 -15.24 -16.30
N ALA A 3 -25.40 -14.42 -17.35
CA ALA A 3 -24.45 -13.30 -17.40
C ALA A 3 -24.74 -12.18 -16.38
N GLU A 4 -26.02 -11.95 -16.06
CA GLU A 4 -26.42 -10.99 -15.03
C GLU A 4 -26.10 -11.52 -13.63
N PHE A 5 -26.30 -12.82 -13.42
CA PHE A 5 -25.91 -13.50 -12.19
C PHE A 5 -24.40 -13.48 -11.96
N THR A 6 -23.60 -13.80 -12.98
CA THR A 6 -22.12 -13.72 -12.91
C THR A 6 -21.65 -12.30 -12.60
N ARG A 7 -22.29 -11.29 -13.21
CA ARG A 7 -21.97 -9.88 -12.90
C ARG A 7 -22.32 -9.53 -11.46
N GLY A 8 -23.45 -10.00 -10.95
CA GLY A 8 -23.84 -9.83 -9.55
C GLY A 8 -22.83 -10.45 -8.59
N LEU A 9 -22.37 -11.67 -8.89
CA LEU A 9 -21.35 -12.35 -8.08
C LEU A 9 -20.02 -11.58 -8.04
N ALA A 10 -19.54 -11.14 -9.20
CA ALA A 10 -18.29 -10.37 -9.29
C ALA A 10 -18.35 -9.04 -8.51
N LEU A 11 -19.51 -8.40 -8.42
CA LEU A 11 -19.70 -7.20 -7.61
C LEU A 11 -19.62 -7.51 -6.12
N VAL A 12 -20.29 -8.58 -5.67
CA VAL A 12 -20.27 -9.00 -4.26
C VAL A 12 -18.86 -9.45 -3.84
N GLU A 13 -18.15 -10.19 -4.69
CA GLU A 13 -16.76 -10.58 -4.43
C GLU A 13 -15.86 -9.36 -4.24
N LYS A 14 -15.98 -8.36 -5.12
CA LYS A 14 -15.22 -7.12 -5.01
C LYS A 14 -15.53 -6.35 -3.73
N ASP A 15 -16.81 -6.26 -3.35
CA ASP A 15 -17.23 -5.56 -2.14
C ASP A 15 -16.76 -6.29 -0.87
N LEU A 16 -16.75 -7.62 -0.92
CA LEU A 16 -16.22 -8.47 0.16
C LEU A 16 -14.71 -8.26 0.33
N GLU A 17 -13.94 -8.30 -0.76
CA GLU A 17 -12.50 -8.04 -0.73
C GLU A 17 -12.18 -6.65 -0.16
N ALA A 18 -12.96 -5.63 -0.56
CA ALA A 18 -12.81 -4.29 0.01
C ALA A 18 -13.19 -4.21 1.50
N LEU A 19 -14.14 -5.04 1.98
CA LEU A 19 -14.48 -5.14 3.39
C LEU A 19 -13.39 -5.86 4.20
N GLU A 20 -12.80 -6.91 3.64
CA GLU A 20 -11.71 -7.65 4.27
C GLU A 20 -10.50 -6.74 4.50
N VAL A 21 -10.06 -5.99 3.48
CA VAL A 21 -8.95 -5.02 3.60
C VAL A 21 -9.25 -3.97 4.67
N ARG A 22 -10.47 -3.42 4.69
CA ARG A 22 -10.86 -2.45 5.73
C ARG A 22 -10.82 -3.05 7.13
N THR A 23 -11.21 -4.32 7.27
CA THR A 23 -11.22 -5.00 8.57
C THR A 23 -9.79 -5.31 9.04
N MET A 24 -8.88 -5.63 8.12
CA MET A 24 -7.46 -5.80 8.44
C MET A 24 -6.79 -4.50 8.91
N LEU A 25 -7.29 -3.34 8.46
CA LEU A 25 -6.76 -2.01 8.78
C LEU A 25 -7.57 -1.27 9.88
N GLN A 26 -8.14 -2.01 10.82
CA GLN A 26 -8.88 -1.49 11.98
C GLN A 26 -8.13 -1.67 13.31
N GLY A 27 -6.83 -1.91 13.25
CA GLY A 27 -5.95 -1.86 14.40
C GLY A 27 -5.94 -0.47 15.06
N GLY A 28 -5.63 -0.44 16.35
CA GLY A 28 -5.67 0.79 17.15
C GLY A 28 -4.80 1.93 16.62
N ASP A 29 -3.72 1.62 15.88
CA ASP A 29 -2.78 2.60 15.33
C ASP A 29 -2.93 2.82 13.81
N ASP A 30 -3.82 2.11 13.11
CA ASP A 30 -3.93 2.17 11.64
C ASP A 30 -4.44 3.53 11.12
N HIS A 31 -5.01 4.34 12.01
CA HIS A 31 -5.42 5.71 11.72
C HIS A 31 -4.28 6.73 11.85
N ARG A 32 -3.12 6.33 12.35
CA ARG A 32 -1.97 7.21 12.60
C ARG A 32 -1.04 7.24 11.40
N ASP A 33 -0.25 8.31 11.31
CA ASP A 33 0.80 8.42 10.30
C ASP A 33 1.85 7.32 10.49
N ALA A 34 2.29 6.75 9.38
CA ALA A 34 3.36 5.77 9.37
C ALA A 34 4.72 6.44 9.26
N MET A 35 5.64 6.11 10.18
CA MET A 35 7.05 6.49 10.07
C MET A 35 7.83 5.37 9.38
N VAL A 36 8.37 5.64 8.19
CA VAL A 36 9.19 4.67 7.44
C VAL A 36 10.65 5.08 7.52
N THR A 37 11.52 4.15 7.92
CA THR A 37 12.97 4.35 7.93
C THR A 37 13.63 3.26 7.12
N ILE A 38 14.50 3.64 6.17
CA ILE A 38 15.21 2.71 5.29
C ILE A 38 16.69 2.76 5.65
N HIS A 39 17.23 1.62 6.07
CA HIS A 39 18.66 1.45 6.35
C HIS A 39 19.31 0.63 5.24
N PRO A 40 20.44 1.09 4.67
CA PRO A 40 21.20 0.28 3.72
C PRO A 40 21.77 -0.96 4.41
N GLY A 41 21.69 -2.11 3.73
CA GLY A 41 22.26 -3.36 4.21
C GLY A 41 23.80 -3.38 4.19
N ALA A 42 24.38 -4.51 4.59
CA ALA A 42 25.82 -4.72 4.59
C ALA A 42 26.35 -4.90 3.15
N GLY A 43 26.50 -3.81 2.41
CA GLY A 43 27.04 -3.82 1.03
C GLY A 43 27.64 -2.49 0.59
N GLY A 44 28.01 -1.61 1.52
CA GLY A 44 28.71 -0.37 1.21
C GLY A 44 27.91 0.58 0.31
N LEU A 45 28.55 1.11 -0.73
CA LEU A 45 27.97 2.13 -1.63
C LEU A 45 26.75 1.61 -2.41
N GLU A 46 26.81 0.39 -2.95
CA GLU A 46 25.71 -0.18 -3.74
C GLU A 46 24.43 -0.34 -2.90
N SER A 47 24.59 -0.72 -1.63
CA SER A 47 23.46 -0.79 -0.70
C SER A 47 22.88 0.59 -0.37
N GLN A 48 23.71 1.64 -0.35
CA GLN A 48 23.25 3.02 -0.19
C GLN A 48 22.48 3.52 -1.41
N ASP A 49 22.98 3.24 -2.62
CA ASP A 49 22.30 3.61 -3.85
C ASP A 49 20.93 2.95 -3.95
N TRP A 50 20.84 1.66 -3.60
CA TRP A 50 19.58 0.93 -3.56
C TRP A 50 18.62 1.44 -2.48
N ALA A 51 19.10 1.75 -1.27
CA ALA A 51 18.30 2.40 -0.24
C ALA A 51 17.75 3.76 -0.73
N GLY A 52 18.55 4.52 -1.47
CA GLY A 52 18.13 5.75 -2.12
C GLY A 52 17.06 5.53 -3.21
N MET A 53 17.15 4.44 -3.98
CA MET A 53 16.11 4.06 -4.94
C MET A 53 14.78 3.76 -4.26
N LEU A 54 14.80 2.99 -3.16
CA LEU A 54 13.59 2.70 -2.38
C LEU A 54 12.99 3.94 -1.77
N MET A 55 13.81 4.83 -1.22
CA MET A 55 13.33 6.10 -0.65
C MET A 55 12.55 6.88 -1.71
N ARG A 56 13.13 7.07 -2.91
CA ARG A 56 12.43 7.76 -4.01
C ARG A 56 11.16 7.03 -4.45
N MET A 57 11.15 5.71 -4.42
CA MET A 57 9.98 4.91 -4.78
C MET A 57 8.83 5.16 -3.80
N TYR A 58 9.10 5.07 -2.50
CA TYR A 58 8.10 5.28 -1.45
C TYR A 58 7.64 6.74 -1.38
N THR A 59 8.53 7.72 -1.51
CA THR A 59 8.12 9.14 -1.60
C THR A 59 7.14 9.37 -2.74
N ARG A 60 7.47 8.91 -3.95
CA ARG A 60 6.58 9.07 -5.11
C ARG A 60 5.26 8.31 -4.95
N TRP A 61 5.27 7.15 -4.28
CA TRP A 61 4.05 6.41 -3.98
C TRP A 61 3.17 7.17 -2.98
N SER A 62 3.76 7.72 -1.92
CA SER A 62 3.06 8.50 -0.91
C SER A 62 2.47 9.78 -1.48
N GLU A 63 3.20 10.50 -2.34
CA GLU A 63 2.70 11.67 -3.06
C GLU A 63 1.50 11.33 -3.95
N ARG A 64 1.59 10.25 -4.75
CA ARG A 64 0.48 9.80 -5.60
C ARG A 64 -0.74 9.32 -4.80
N GLY A 65 -0.51 8.79 -3.60
CA GLY A 65 -1.55 8.35 -2.68
C GLY A 65 -2.17 9.47 -1.85
N GLY A 66 -1.63 10.69 -1.92
CA GLY A 66 -2.08 11.81 -1.08
C GLY A 66 -1.65 11.70 0.39
N PHE A 67 -0.67 10.86 0.70
CA PHE A 67 -0.14 10.63 2.04
C PHE A 67 1.05 11.54 2.38
N TRP A 68 1.60 12.27 1.40
CA TRP A 68 2.73 13.17 1.57
C TRP A 68 2.57 14.40 0.69
N GLU A 69 2.77 15.58 1.27
CA GLU A 69 2.84 16.87 0.58
C GLU A 69 4.26 17.44 0.76
N SER A 70 4.86 17.89 -0.34
CA SER A 70 6.27 18.33 -0.43
C SER A 70 6.41 19.83 -0.19
#